data_AF-A0A4S9EGC8-F1
#
_entry.id   AF-A0A4S9EGC8-F1
#
_cell.length_a   1.000
_cell.length_b   1.000
_cell.length_c   1.000
_cell.angle_alpha   90.00
_cell.angle_beta   90.00
_cell.angle_gamma   90.00
#
_symmetry.space_group_name_H-M   'P 1'
#
loop_
_entity.id
_entity.type
_entity.pdbx_description
1 polymer ?
#
loop_
_entity_poly.entity_id
_entity_poly.type
_entity_poly.pdbx_seq_one_letter_code
_entity_poly.pdbx_strand_id
1 'polypeptide(L)'
;MAFSFNFGGDDIDQTVDQDVPTLDAPSDMNATSEVQAPLVNVMQHDLRQLYETLPDRLCYSTAQITSPTGKTLLLPRRELFDIRVQLMSEASAENDNDATLRDLEQTDLRTNVYEGGFKTWECSIDLSSLLLDRGPRKDIDELVRCDGVVELGAGSALPSLTLFQHALRNGIAQTFTLTDYNSSVLRLVTLPNLILTWAATTSPPLIDLAAEPSGDLENIPALFPEFLASLAASHIQLSFISGPWGPTLASLIPESAPDMGSLILASETIYSPASTTAFVDLLINLLSRTKMAKAIVAAKRFYFGVGGSVDHLKEVCAEKGAVAYEVENSGVPGMESGVGRALVEVQMY
;
A
#
# COMPACT_ATOMS: atom_id res chain seq x y z
N MET A 1 19.15 -7.39 41.51
CA MET A 1 18.26 -8.40 40.88
C MET A 1 18.86 -8.70 39.51
N ALA A 2 19.74 -9.69 39.45
CA ALA A 2 20.43 -10.13 38.24
C ALA A 2 20.11 -11.62 38.10
N PHE A 3 19.55 -12.02 36.96
CA PHE A 3 19.26 -13.41 36.64
C PHE A 3 20.37 -13.93 35.71
N SER A 4 21.04 -15.00 36.12
CA SER A 4 21.92 -15.81 35.29
C SER A 4 21.24 -17.16 35.00
N PHE A 5 21.56 -17.74 33.84
CA PHE A 5 21.16 -19.11 33.50
C PHE A 5 22.36 -20.04 33.57
N ASN A 6 22.13 -21.16 34.24
CA ASN A 6 23.08 -22.21 34.61
C ASN A 6 22.88 -23.40 33.66
N PHE A 7 23.91 -23.83 32.94
CA PHE A 7 23.96 -25.15 32.31
C PHE A 7 24.96 -25.99 33.10
N GLY A 8 24.48 -27.07 33.72
CA GLY A 8 25.31 -28.04 34.42
C GLY A 8 24.89 -29.44 34.04
N GLY A 9 25.86 -30.25 33.64
CA GLY A 9 25.70 -31.67 33.35
C GLY A 9 26.82 -32.21 32.46
N ASP A 10 28.05 -32.22 32.99
CA ASP A 10 29.18 -33.02 32.51
C ASP A 10 28.95 -34.51 32.80
N ASP A 11 29.41 -35.37 31.87
CA ASP A 11 30.35 -36.48 32.10
C ASP A 11 30.19 -37.58 31.02
N ILE A 12 31.28 -37.87 30.30
CA ILE A 12 31.95 -39.20 30.21
C ILE A 12 33.22 -39.04 29.35
N ASP A 13 34.35 -39.42 29.95
CA ASP A 13 35.74 -39.40 29.45
C ASP A 13 36.11 -40.46 28.38
N GLN A 14 37.30 -40.21 27.78
CA GLN A 14 38.28 -41.10 27.10
C GLN A 14 38.06 -41.29 25.58
N THR A 15 39.00 -40.92 24.69
CA THR A 15 40.39 -41.37 24.57
C THR A 15 41.20 -40.45 23.63
N VAL A 16 42.52 -40.52 23.77
CA VAL A 16 43.56 -39.72 23.12
C VAL A 16 43.81 -40.17 21.69
N ASP A 17 43.92 -39.24 20.73
CA ASP A 17 44.90 -39.34 19.64
C ASP A 17 45.31 -37.95 19.14
N GLN A 18 46.63 -37.78 18.99
CA GLN A 18 47.28 -36.58 18.49
C GLN A 18 47.15 -36.52 16.97
N ASP A 19 46.63 -35.41 16.45
CA ASP A 19 47.01 -34.87 15.14
C ASP A 19 46.74 -33.36 15.16
N VAL A 20 47.77 -32.57 14.87
CA VAL A 20 47.65 -31.12 14.65
C VAL A 20 47.58 -30.90 13.14
N PRO A 21 46.45 -30.42 12.59
CA PRO A 21 46.43 -29.90 11.22
C PRO A 21 46.42 -28.38 11.22
N THR A 22 47.36 -27.86 10.45
CA THR A 22 47.49 -26.51 9.90
C THR A 22 46.17 -25.79 9.58
N LEU A 23 46.10 -24.51 9.96
CA LEU A 23 45.09 -23.55 9.51
C LEU A 23 45.26 -23.31 8.00
N ASP A 24 44.43 -23.94 7.19
CA ASP A 24 44.26 -23.54 5.79
C ASP A 24 43.38 -22.29 5.70
N ALA A 25 43.84 -21.32 4.91
CA ALA A 25 43.12 -20.09 4.59
C ALA A 25 41.79 -20.42 3.88
N PRO A 26 40.72 -19.63 4.08
CA PRO A 26 39.45 -19.87 3.41
C PRO A 26 39.65 -19.68 1.90
N SER A 27 39.31 -20.73 1.15
CA SER A 27 39.30 -20.75 -0.30
C SER A 27 38.15 -19.90 -0.84
N ASP A 28 38.47 -19.00 -1.76
CA ASP A 28 37.52 -18.25 -2.58
C ASP A 28 36.67 -19.23 -3.41
N MET A 29 35.44 -19.47 -2.97
CA MET A 29 34.36 -19.95 -3.83
C MET A 29 33.16 -19.00 -3.72
N ASN A 30 33.33 -17.80 -4.28
CA ASN A 30 32.20 -16.94 -4.63
C ASN A 30 31.65 -17.38 -6.00
N ALA A 31 30.65 -18.25 -5.96
CA ALA A 31 29.67 -18.39 -7.03
C ALA A 31 28.29 -18.57 -6.39
N THR A 32 27.83 -17.55 -5.68
CA THR A 32 26.40 -17.38 -5.41
C THR A 32 25.72 -17.13 -6.74
N SER A 33 25.06 -18.16 -7.28
CA SER A 33 24.04 -17.99 -8.30
C SER A 33 22.96 -17.09 -7.69
N GLU A 34 23.00 -15.79 -7.99
CA GLU A 34 21.90 -14.89 -7.73
C GLU A 34 20.69 -15.47 -8.47
N VAL A 35 19.72 -15.99 -7.72
CA VAL A 35 18.42 -16.34 -8.28
C VAL A 35 17.81 -15.03 -8.74
N GLN A 36 17.93 -14.75 -10.03
CA GLN A 36 17.38 -13.56 -10.66
C GLN A 36 15.86 -13.59 -10.43
N ALA A 37 15.35 -12.67 -9.62
CA ALA A 37 13.93 -12.56 -9.35
C ALA A 37 13.18 -12.42 -10.69
N PRO A 38 11.98 -13.03 -10.83
CA PRO A 38 11.21 -12.94 -12.06
C PRO A 38 10.97 -11.47 -12.43
N LEU A 39 11.21 -11.13 -13.70
CA LEU A 39 10.92 -9.80 -14.25
C LEU A 39 9.41 -9.57 -14.29
N VAL A 40 8.89 -8.87 -13.29
CA VAL A 40 7.49 -8.41 -13.30
C VAL A 40 7.37 -7.23 -14.26
N ASN A 41 6.52 -7.38 -15.28
CA ASN A 41 6.23 -6.32 -16.23
C ASN A 41 5.21 -5.34 -15.67
N VAL A 42 5.33 -4.08 -16.06
CA VAL A 42 4.29 -3.09 -15.78
C VAL A 42 3.07 -3.39 -16.65
N MET A 43 1.89 -3.43 -16.04
CA MET A 43 0.63 -3.75 -16.72
C MET A 43 -0.48 -2.80 -16.27
N GLN A 44 -1.21 -2.24 -17.23
CA GLN A 44 -2.48 -1.58 -16.96
C GLN A 44 -3.61 -2.61 -17.00
N HIS A 45 -4.53 -2.53 -16.04
CA HIS A 45 -5.62 -3.49 -15.89
C HIS A 45 -6.96 -2.85 -16.24
N ASP A 46 -7.77 -3.58 -17.00
CA ASP A 46 -9.14 -3.19 -17.28
C ASP A 46 -10.05 -3.47 -16.07
N LEU A 47 -10.86 -2.48 -15.70
CA LEU A 47 -11.75 -2.57 -14.54
C LEU A 47 -12.74 -3.72 -14.68
N ARG A 48 -13.32 -3.95 -15.87
CA ARG A 48 -14.28 -5.04 -16.09
C ARG A 48 -13.59 -6.39 -15.94
N GLN A 49 -12.40 -6.58 -16.51
CA GLN A 49 -11.64 -7.81 -16.36
C GLN A 49 -11.30 -8.12 -14.91
N LEU A 50 -10.86 -7.12 -14.13
CA LEU A 50 -10.64 -7.30 -12.70
C LEU A 50 -11.95 -7.64 -11.96
N TYR A 51 -13.04 -6.96 -12.29
CA TYR A 51 -14.33 -7.15 -11.64
C TYR A 51 -14.94 -8.54 -11.90
N GLU A 52 -14.87 -9.02 -13.14
CA GLU A 52 -15.43 -10.33 -13.55
C GLU A 52 -14.74 -11.51 -12.85
N THR A 53 -13.61 -11.27 -12.19
CA THR A 53 -12.91 -12.26 -11.39
C THR A 53 -13.35 -12.32 -9.92
N LEU A 54 -14.22 -11.41 -9.48
CA LEU A 54 -14.65 -11.33 -8.09
C LEU A 54 -15.67 -12.42 -7.75
N PRO A 55 -15.68 -12.93 -6.51
CA PRO A 55 -16.64 -13.91 -6.06
C PRO A 55 -18.04 -13.28 -5.92
N ASP A 56 -19.06 -14.12 -5.76
CA ASP A 56 -20.45 -13.65 -5.56
C ASP A 56 -20.67 -12.87 -4.26
N ARG A 57 -19.79 -13.06 -3.26
CA ARG A 57 -19.85 -12.44 -1.94
C ARG A 57 -18.49 -11.88 -1.52
N LEU A 58 -18.47 -10.69 -0.92
CA LEU A 58 -17.32 -10.12 -0.25
C LEU A 58 -17.59 -9.96 1.25
N CYS A 59 -16.82 -10.64 2.10
CA CYS A 59 -16.85 -10.41 3.54
C CYS A 59 -15.96 -9.21 3.91
N TYR A 60 -16.43 -8.34 4.81
CA TYR A 60 -15.71 -7.13 5.20
C TYR A 60 -15.72 -6.89 6.73
N SER A 61 -14.73 -6.12 7.19
CA SER A 61 -14.78 -5.40 8.46
C SER A 61 -14.54 -3.91 8.27
N THR A 62 -14.93 -3.12 9.27
CA THR A 62 -14.85 -1.66 9.23
C THR A 62 -13.59 -1.17 9.94
N ALA A 63 -12.80 -0.37 9.23
CA ALA A 63 -11.77 0.47 9.80
C ALA A 63 -12.37 1.83 10.19
N GLN A 64 -12.22 2.21 11.45
CA GLN A 64 -12.56 3.55 11.92
C GLN A 64 -11.33 4.46 11.83
N ILE A 65 -11.42 5.49 11.01
CA ILE A 65 -10.41 6.54 10.90
C ILE A 65 -10.87 7.73 11.72
N THR A 66 -10.03 8.20 12.65
CA THR A 66 -10.28 9.41 13.43
C THR A 66 -9.23 10.45 13.09
N SER A 67 -9.65 11.64 12.68
CA SER A 67 -8.76 12.74 12.34
C SER A 67 -8.26 13.50 13.57
N PRO A 68 -7.18 14.29 13.45
CA PRO A 68 -6.71 15.20 14.51
C PRO A 68 -7.80 16.15 15.07
N THR A 69 -8.74 16.62 14.23
CA THR A 69 -9.86 17.47 14.66
C THR A 69 -11.04 16.69 15.25
N GLY A 70 -10.96 15.36 15.30
CA GLY A 70 -11.99 14.48 15.86
C GLY A 70 -13.07 14.06 14.85
N LYS A 71 -12.91 14.33 13.55
CA LYS A 71 -13.79 13.77 12.52
C LYS A 71 -13.61 12.25 12.48
N THR A 72 -14.69 11.52 12.29
CA THR A 72 -14.66 10.05 12.18
C THR A 72 -15.15 9.62 10.80
N LEU A 73 -14.43 8.69 10.18
CA LEU A 73 -14.79 8.06 8.91
C LEU A 73 -14.79 6.54 9.09
N LEU A 74 -15.78 5.86 8.55
CA LEU A 74 -15.86 4.40 8.51
C LEU A 74 -15.55 3.94 7.09
N LEU A 75 -14.51 3.12 6.95
CA LEU A 75 -14.09 2.52 5.69
C LEU A 75 -14.16 1.00 5.78
N PRO A 76 -14.88 0.33 4.87
CA PRO A 76 -14.90 -1.12 4.83
C PRO A 76 -13.60 -1.64 4.22
N ARG A 77 -13.17 -2.81 4.70
CA ARG A 77 -12.03 -3.56 4.17
C ARG A 77 -12.42 -5.01 4.01
N ARG A 78 -12.11 -5.56 2.85
CA ARG A 78 -12.26 -6.99 2.60
C ARG A 78 -11.43 -7.78 3.60
N GLU A 79 -12.03 -8.84 4.13
CA GLU A 79 -11.40 -9.71 5.10
C GLU A 79 -10.33 -10.61 4.48
N LEU A 80 -9.23 -10.81 5.20
CA LEU A 80 -8.12 -11.66 4.74
C LEU A 80 -8.53 -13.12 4.57
N PHE A 81 -9.44 -13.62 5.42
CA PHE A 81 -9.93 -14.99 5.28
C PHE A 81 -10.76 -15.16 4.00
N ASP A 82 -11.50 -14.12 3.59
CA ASP A 82 -12.32 -14.15 2.38
C ASP A 82 -11.45 -14.20 1.12
N ILE A 83 -10.35 -13.45 1.11
CA ILE A 83 -9.33 -13.52 0.06
C ILE A 83 -8.74 -14.94 -0.04
N ARG A 84 -8.44 -15.59 1.10
CA ARG A 84 -7.94 -16.97 1.12
C ARG A 84 -8.95 -17.95 0.54
N VAL A 85 -10.23 -17.82 0.92
CA VAL A 85 -11.31 -18.69 0.40
C VAL A 85 -11.43 -18.54 -1.11
N GLN A 86 -11.38 -17.32 -1.64
CA GLN A 86 -11.38 -17.09 -3.09
C GLN A 86 -10.18 -17.78 -3.76
N LEU A 87 -8.97 -17.52 -3.29
CA LEU A 87 -7.75 -18.11 -3.87
C LEU A 87 -7.76 -19.65 -3.83
N MET A 88 -8.25 -20.24 -2.75
CA MET A 88 -8.43 -21.70 -2.62
C MET A 88 -9.48 -22.24 -3.60
N SER A 89 -10.58 -21.51 -3.81
CA SER A 89 -11.63 -21.91 -4.76
C SER A 89 -11.18 -21.84 -6.22
N GLU A 90 -10.27 -20.90 -6.51
CA GLU A 90 -9.68 -20.72 -7.83
C GLU A 90 -8.43 -21.58 -8.05
N ALA A 91 -7.91 -22.25 -7.02
CA ALA A 91 -6.69 -23.03 -7.12
C ALA A 91 -6.86 -24.18 -8.12
N SER A 92 -6.02 -24.19 -9.14
CA SER A 92 -5.89 -25.31 -10.07
C SER A 92 -4.42 -25.54 -10.41
N ALA A 93 -4.11 -26.66 -11.07
CA ALA A 93 -2.73 -27.07 -11.37
C ALA A 93 -1.96 -26.06 -12.25
N GLU A 94 -2.64 -25.09 -12.86
CA GLU A 94 -2.08 -24.10 -13.80
C GLU A 94 -1.94 -22.68 -13.19
N ASN A 95 -2.31 -22.48 -11.92
CA ASN A 95 -2.48 -21.14 -11.32
C ASN A 95 -1.40 -20.88 -10.26
N ASP A 96 -0.83 -19.67 -10.25
CA ASP A 96 0.15 -19.24 -9.22
C ASP A 96 -0.50 -18.87 -7.86
N ASN A 97 -1.70 -19.40 -7.60
CA ASN A 97 -2.44 -19.14 -6.37
C ASN A 97 -1.72 -19.74 -5.16
N ASP A 98 -0.96 -20.83 -5.34
CA ASP A 98 -0.16 -21.45 -4.29
C ASP A 98 0.96 -20.53 -3.78
N ALA A 99 1.59 -19.73 -4.65
CA ALA A 99 2.56 -18.74 -4.21
C ALA A 99 1.89 -17.60 -3.43
N THR A 100 0.77 -17.09 -3.96
CA THR A 100 -0.01 -16.01 -3.32
C THR A 100 -0.55 -16.42 -1.95
N LEU A 101 -1.01 -17.68 -1.81
CA LEU A 101 -1.47 -18.24 -0.53
C LEU A 101 -0.32 -18.35 0.49
N ARG A 102 0.88 -18.74 0.05
CA ARG A 102 2.07 -18.77 0.92
C ARG A 102 2.46 -17.37 1.39
N ASP A 103 2.43 -16.39 0.49
CA ASP A 103 2.73 -15.00 0.81
C ASP A 103 1.70 -14.42 1.80
N LEU A 104 0.42 -14.83 1.73
CA LEU A 104 -0.61 -14.48 2.72
C LEU A 104 -0.43 -15.11 4.11
N GLU A 105 0.31 -16.21 4.22
CA GLU A 105 0.48 -16.98 5.46
C GLU A 105 1.80 -16.69 6.17
N GLN A 106 2.90 -16.58 5.43
CA GLN A 106 4.23 -16.80 5.99
C GLN A 106 5.13 -15.58 5.97
N THR A 107 4.86 -14.56 5.15
CA THR A 107 5.80 -13.47 4.94
C THR A 107 5.09 -12.16 4.60
N ASP A 108 5.43 -11.09 5.32
CA ASP A 108 4.86 -9.76 5.05
C ASP A 108 5.41 -9.09 3.78
N LEU A 109 6.64 -9.45 3.37
CA LEU A 109 7.32 -8.90 2.20
C LEU A 109 8.42 -9.83 1.64
N ARG A 110 8.50 -9.97 0.31
CA ARG A 110 9.58 -10.59 -0.46
C ARG A 110 9.97 -9.64 -1.58
N THR A 111 11.13 -9.01 -1.45
CA THR A 111 11.60 -8.00 -2.41
C THR A 111 11.62 -8.55 -3.85
N ASN A 112 11.03 -7.81 -4.78
CA ASN A 112 10.85 -8.15 -6.19
C ASN A 112 10.01 -9.41 -6.47
N VAL A 113 9.24 -9.91 -5.50
CA VAL A 113 8.34 -11.07 -5.68
C VAL A 113 6.96 -10.74 -5.14
N TYR A 114 6.88 -10.30 -3.89
CA TYR A 114 5.66 -9.89 -3.22
C TYR A 114 5.96 -8.72 -2.27
N GLU A 115 5.63 -7.50 -2.67
CA GLU A 115 5.94 -6.29 -1.89
C GLU A 115 4.87 -5.95 -0.82
N GLY A 116 4.17 -6.96 -0.30
CA GLY A 116 3.07 -6.75 0.65
C GLY A 116 1.74 -6.38 -0.02
N GLY A 117 0.83 -5.77 0.74
CA GLY A 117 -0.41 -5.18 0.22
C GLY A 117 -1.71 -5.88 0.61
N PHE A 118 -1.67 -7.16 1.01
CA PHE A 118 -2.86 -7.86 1.55
C PHE A 118 -3.24 -7.35 2.94
N LYS A 119 -2.25 -7.08 3.78
CA LYS A 119 -2.47 -6.50 5.12
C LYS A 119 -2.50 -4.98 5.03
N THR A 120 -3.39 -4.37 5.80
CA THR A 120 -3.36 -2.92 6.04
C THR A 120 -2.28 -2.60 7.05
N TRP A 121 -1.35 -1.73 6.67
CA TRP A 121 -0.32 -1.21 7.55
C TRP A 121 -0.78 0.04 8.30
N GLU A 122 -0.23 0.27 9.49
CA GLU A 122 -0.58 1.39 10.38
C GLU A 122 -0.39 2.77 9.73
N CYS A 123 0.65 2.95 8.91
CA CYS A 123 0.88 4.22 8.20
C CYS A 123 -0.24 4.56 7.20
N SER A 124 -0.98 3.55 6.70
CA SER A 124 -2.13 3.74 5.82
C SER A 124 -3.30 4.41 6.58
N ILE A 125 -3.47 4.05 7.85
CA ILE A 125 -4.45 4.65 8.77
C ILE A 125 -4.01 6.07 9.15
N ASP A 126 -2.72 6.27 9.46
CA ASP A 126 -2.20 7.60 9.78
C ASP A 126 -2.38 8.60 8.63
N LEU A 127 -2.10 8.16 7.39
CA LEU A 127 -2.28 8.98 6.20
C LEU A 127 -3.76 9.31 5.97
N SER A 128 -4.65 8.33 6.14
CA SER A 128 -6.10 8.53 6.06
C SER A 128 -6.59 9.53 7.12
N SER A 129 -6.06 9.44 8.34
CA SER A 129 -6.37 10.36 9.45
C SER A 129 -5.96 11.80 9.13
N LEU A 130 -4.79 12.00 8.54
CA LEU A 130 -4.34 13.32 8.07
C LEU A 130 -5.23 13.87 6.94
N LEU A 131 -5.51 13.04 5.93
CA LEU A 131 -6.27 13.43 4.75
C LEU A 131 -7.71 13.84 5.09
N LEU A 132 -8.31 13.22 6.10
CA LEU A 132 -9.66 13.53 6.58
C LEU A 132 -9.81 15.00 7.05
N ASP A 133 -8.71 15.60 7.51
CA ASP A 133 -8.67 17.03 7.86
C ASP A 133 -8.09 17.90 6.74
N ARG A 134 -6.97 17.51 6.13
CA ARG A 134 -6.17 18.41 5.28
C ARG A 134 -6.40 18.24 3.79
N GLY A 135 -6.93 17.10 3.33
CA GLY A 135 -7.02 16.81 1.90
C GLY A 135 -5.69 16.94 1.16
N PRO A 136 -5.70 17.43 -0.09
CA PRO A 136 -4.49 17.72 -0.84
C PRO A 136 -3.65 18.87 -0.27
N ARG A 137 -4.24 19.77 0.55
CA ARG A 137 -3.54 20.96 1.02
C ARG A 137 -3.90 21.34 2.45
N LYS A 138 -4.99 22.09 2.66
CA LYS A 138 -5.41 22.58 3.99
C LYS A 138 -6.74 21.99 4.45
N ASP A 139 -7.60 21.61 3.51
CA ASP A 139 -8.89 21.01 3.78
C ASP A 139 -9.18 19.90 2.75
N ILE A 140 -9.94 18.88 3.17
CA ILE A 140 -10.41 17.80 2.28
C ILE A 140 -11.22 18.33 1.10
N ASP A 141 -11.95 19.43 1.28
CA ASP A 141 -12.74 20.06 0.22
C ASP A 141 -11.87 20.66 -0.89
N GLU A 142 -10.56 20.86 -0.67
CA GLU A 142 -9.63 21.26 -1.75
C GLU A 142 -9.37 20.14 -2.77
N LEU A 143 -9.94 18.94 -2.57
CA LEU A 143 -9.90 17.84 -3.55
C LEU A 143 -10.42 18.29 -4.93
N VAL A 144 -11.39 19.19 -4.98
CA VAL A 144 -11.93 19.77 -6.21
C VAL A 144 -10.90 20.51 -7.08
N ARG A 145 -9.70 20.77 -6.57
CA ARG A 145 -8.58 21.43 -7.27
C ARG A 145 -7.51 20.43 -7.76
N CYS A 146 -7.74 19.14 -7.58
CA CYS A 146 -6.81 18.09 -7.97
C CYS A 146 -7.50 17.14 -8.94
N ASP A 147 -7.07 17.09 -10.21
CA ASP A 147 -7.67 16.15 -11.17
C ASP A 147 -7.31 14.69 -10.88
N GLY A 148 -6.11 14.49 -10.32
CA GLY A 148 -5.52 13.17 -10.12
C GLY A 148 -5.13 12.91 -8.67
N VAL A 149 -5.61 11.78 -8.15
CA VAL A 149 -5.11 11.14 -6.94
C VAL A 149 -4.38 9.87 -7.37
N VAL A 150 -3.10 9.76 -7.05
CA VAL A 150 -2.26 8.59 -7.37
C VAL A 150 -1.82 7.95 -6.07
N GLU A 151 -2.13 6.68 -5.85
CA GLU A 151 -1.59 5.92 -4.71
C GLU A 151 -0.52 4.94 -5.17
N LEU A 152 0.71 5.16 -4.71
CA LEU A 152 1.86 4.32 -4.95
C LEU A 152 1.95 3.25 -3.86
N GLY A 153 1.83 1.98 -4.24
CA GLY A 153 1.79 0.87 -3.27
C GLY A 153 0.46 0.85 -2.51
N ALA A 154 -0.66 0.77 -3.24
CA ALA A 154 -1.99 0.99 -2.70
C ALA A 154 -2.41 -0.04 -1.66
N GLY A 155 -2.10 -1.34 -1.84
CA GLY A 155 -2.58 -2.36 -0.91
C GLY A 155 -4.09 -2.29 -0.67
N SER A 156 -4.49 -2.07 0.58
CA SER A 156 -5.89 -1.84 0.97
C SER A 156 -6.49 -0.48 0.59
N ALA A 157 -5.67 0.45 0.12
CA ALA A 157 -6.03 1.77 -0.43
C ALA A 157 -6.78 2.71 0.52
N LEU A 158 -6.65 2.57 1.84
CA LEU A 158 -7.37 3.44 2.80
C LEU A 158 -7.18 4.95 2.53
N PRO A 159 -5.97 5.45 2.17
CA PRO A 159 -5.77 6.85 1.80
C PRO A 159 -6.64 7.27 0.61
N SER A 160 -6.61 6.52 -0.49
CA SER A 160 -7.48 6.80 -1.64
C SER A 160 -8.95 6.63 -1.29
N LEU A 161 -9.34 5.63 -0.49
CA LEU A 161 -10.73 5.39 -0.10
C LEU A 161 -11.30 6.52 0.75
N THR A 162 -10.48 7.16 1.58
CA THR A 162 -10.83 8.38 2.32
C THR A 162 -11.29 9.47 1.36
N LEU A 163 -10.51 9.73 0.31
CA LEU A 163 -10.81 10.74 -0.70
C LEU A 163 -11.92 10.29 -1.67
N PHE A 164 -11.99 9.01 -2.00
CA PHE A 164 -13.01 8.41 -2.87
C PHE A 164 -14.40 8.48 -2.24
N GLN A 165 -14.54 8.13 -0.96
CA GLN A 165 -15.80 8.28 -0.24
C GLN A 165 -16.22 9.75 -0.17
N HIS A 166 -15.27 10.67 0.07
CA HIS A 166 -15.54 12.10 0.06
C HIS A 166 -15.99 12.58 -1.34
N ALA A 167 -15.31 12.15 -2.40
CA ALA A 167 -15.66 12.48 -3.78
C ALA A 167 -17.05 11.96 -4.18
N LEU A 168 -17.37 10.71 -3.85
CA LEU A 168 -18.70 10.12 -4.09
C LEU A 168 -19.81 10.90 -3.39
N ARG A 169 -19.65 11.23 -2.10
CA ARG A 169 -20.67 11.94 -1.32
C ARG A 169 -20.94 13.34 -1.83
N ASN A 170 -19.91 14.00 -2.35
CA ASN A 170 -19.97 15.41 -2.75
C ASN A 170 -20.03 15.62 -4.26
N GLY A 171 -20.07 14.54 -5.06
CA GLY A 171 -20.10 14.62 -6.53
C GLY A 171 -18.85 15.29 -7.12
N ILE A 172 -17.68 15.05 -6.53
CA ILE A 172 -16.42 15.63 -6.99
C ILE A 172 -15.82 14.74 -8.07
N ALA A 173 -15.70 15.29 -9.28
CA ALA A 173 -15.06 14.64 -10.42
C ALA A 173 -13.58 14.40 -10.12
N GLN A 174 -13.13 13.15 -10.08
CA GLN A 174 -11.76 12.78 -9.71
C GLN A 174 -11.25 11.59 -10.52
N THR A 175 -9.96 11.58 -10.84
CA THR A 175 -9.28 10.39 -11.35
C THR A 175 -8.45 9.75 -10.23
N PHE A 176 -8.75 8.51 -9.88
CA PHE A 176 -7.95 7.71 -8.95
C PHE A 176 -7.10 6.71 -9.72
N THR A 177 -5.78 6.82 -9.58
CA THR A 177 -4.82 5.85 -10.13
C THR A 177 -4.20 5.05 -8.99
N LEU A 178 -4.55 3.78 -8.90
CA LEU A 178 -4.14 2.87 -7.84
C LEU A 178 -3.06 1.95 -8.39
N THR A 179 -1.87 2.01 -7.81
CA THR A 179 -0.73 1.23 -8.26
C THR A 179 -0.22 0.31 -7.18
N ASP A 180 0.17 -0.89 -7.54
CA ASP A 180 0.78 -1.85 -6.62
C ASP A 180 1.82 -2.67 -7.38
N TYR A 181 2.81 -3.24 -6.69
CA TYR A 181 3.72 -4.16 -7.36
C TYR A 181 2.96 -5.38 -7.90
N ASN A 182 1.98 -5.87 -7.13
CA ASN A 182 1.28 -7.12 -7.37
C ASN A 182 -0.08 -6.88 -8.02
N SER A 183 -0.33 -7.45 -9.20
CA SER A 183 -1.67 -7.42 -9.83
C SER A 183 -2.73 -8.13 -8.99
N SER A 184 -2.35 -9.17 -8.24
CA SER A 184 -3.22 -9.89 -7.31
C SER A 184 -3.72 -8.99 -6.18
N VAL A 185 -2.92 -8.05 -5.67
CA VAL A 185 -3.33 -7.10 -4.64
C VAL A 185 -4.39 -6.14 -5.19
N LEU A 186 -4.19 -5.61 -6.40
CA LEU A 186 -5.18 -4.74 -7.07
C LEU A 186 -6.52 -5.46 -7.26
N ARG A 187 -6.46 -6.72 -7.73
CA ARG A 187 -7.64 -7.57 -7.97
C ARG A 187 -8.36 -7.98 -6.69
N LEU A 188 -7.63 -8.44 -5.67
CA LEU A 188 -8.19 -9.13 -4.51
C LEU A 188 -8.46 -8.20 -3.33
N VAL A 189 -7.82 -7.02 -3.30
CA VAL A 189 -7.88 -6.09 -2.15
C VAL A 189 -8.35 -4.72 -2.58
N THR A 190 -7.61 -4.05 -3.47
CA THR A 190 -7.84 -2.66 -3.83
C THR A 190 -9.20 -2.44 -4.47
N LEU A 191 -9.53 -3.20 -5.53
CA LEU A 191 -10.83 -3.11 -6.20
C LEU A 191 -12.01 -3.53 -5.28
N PRO A 192 -11.95 -4.66 -4.55
CA PRO A 192 -12.98 -5.01 -3.58
C PRO A 192 -13.25 -3.92 -2.54
N ASN A 193 -12.21 -3.26 -2.01
CA ASN A 193 -12.41 -2.17 -1.04
C ASN A 193 -13.06 -0.93 -1.68
N LEU A 194 -12.78 -0.63 -2.95
CA LEU A 194 -13.49 0.42 -3.70
C LEU A 194 -14.98 0.09 -3.84
N ILE A 195 -15.31 -1.15 -4.19
CA ILE A 195 -16.71 -1.61 -4.33
C ILE A 195 -17.44 -1.55 -2.99
N LEU A 196 -16.82 -2.07 -1.92
CA LEU A 196 -17.39 -2.02 -0.57
C LEU A 196 -17.60 -0.56 -0.12
N THR A 197 -16.63 0.33 -0.38
CA THR A 197 -16.74 1.75 -0.04
C THR A 197 -17.87 2.42 -0.81
N TRP A 198 -18.02 2.12 -2.10
CA TRP A 198 -19.14 2.58 -2.91
C TRP A 198 -20.49 2.07 -2.36
N ALA A 199 -20.59 0.77 -2.06
CA ALA A 199 -21.78 0.14 -1.49
C ALA A 199 -22.20 0.77 -0.14
N ALA A 200 -21.24 1.21 0.67
CA ALA A 200 -21.48 1.95 1.92
C ALA A 200 -21.86 3.42 1.72
N THR A 201 -21.65 3.96 0.52
CA THR A 201 -21.75 5.41 0.23
C THR A 201 -22.94 5.76 -0.67
N THR A 202 -23.45 4.81 -1.44
CA THR A 202 -24.65 4.99 -2.27
C THR A 202 -25.89 5.37 -1.43
N SER A 203 -26.92 5.89 -2.10
CA SER A 203 -28.17 6.34 -1.47
C SER A 203 -29.38 5.64 -2.12
N PRO A 204 -30.07 4.73 -1.42
CA PRO A 204 -29.76 4.22 -0.08
C PRO A 204 -28.49 3.35 -0.06
N PRO A 205 -27.75 3.27 1.07
CA PRO A 205 -26.57 2.43 1.17
C PRO A 205 -26.94 0.94 1.11
N LEU A 206 -26.11 0.14 0.45
CA LEU A 206 -26.24 -1.31 0.42
C LEU A 206 -25.69 -1.98 1.68
N ILE A 207 -24.73 -1.32 2.35
CA ILE A 207 -24.17 -1.75 3.64
C ILE A 207 -24.15 -0.58 4.62
N ASP A 208 -24.57 -0.82 5.87
CA ASP A 208 -24.54 0.17 6.95
C ASP A 208 -23.40 -0.15 7.93
N LEU A 209 -22.26 0.51 7.74
CA LEU A 209 -21.06 0.29 8.55
C LEU A 209 -21.23 0.72 10.01
N ALA A 210 -22.20 1.59 10.32
CA ALA A 210 -22.45 2.06 11.68
C ALA A 210 -23.31 1.06 12.46
N ALA A 211 -24.30 0.44 11.80
CA ALA A 211 -25.12 -0.60 12.38
C ALA A 211 -24.39 -1.95 12.43
N GLU A 212 -23.67 -2.30 11.35
CA GLU A 212 -23.01 -3.59 11.16
C GLU A 212 -21.52 -3.36 10.80
N PRO A 213 -20.61 -3.34 11.80
CA PRO A 213 -19.19 -3.03 11.58
C PRO A 213 -18.45 -4.14 10.82
N SER A 214 -19.07 -5.30 10.64
CA SER A 214 -18.58 -6.40 9.80
C SER A 214 -19.77 -7.12 9.20
N GLY A 215 -19.63 -7.58 7.95
CA GLY A 215 -20.74 -8.23 7.26
C GLY A 215 -20.33 -8.71 5.87
N ASP A 216 -21.35 -8.97 5.06
CA ASP A 216 -21.21 -9.52 3.72
C ASP A 216 -21.92 -8.60 2.71
N LEU A 217 -21.25 -8.32 1.59
CA LEU A 217 -21.89 -7.78 0.40
C LEU A 217 -22.09 -8.91 -0.61
N GLU A 218 -23.36 -9.23 -0.91
CA GLU A 218 -23.75 -10.33 -1.80
C GLU A 218 -24.08 -9.85 -3.22
N ASN A 219 -24.23 -10.81 -4.14
CA ASN A 219 -24.59 -10.60 -5.55
C ASN A 219 -23.63 -9.67 -6.30
N ILE A 220 -22.33 -9.75 -5.99
CA ILE A 220 -21.31 -8.87 -6.56
C ILE A 220 -21.41 -8.78 -8.10
N PRO A 221 -21.50 -9.88 -8.88
CA PRO A 221 -21.58 -9.78 -10.34
C PRO A 221 -22.72 -8.89 -10.86
N ALA A 222 -23.85 -8.84 -10.15
CA ALA A 222 -25.00 -8.03 -10.53
C ALA A 222 -24.83 -6.53 -10.25
N LEU A 223 -23.92 -6.15 -9.35
CA LEU A 223 -23.70 -4.76 -8.95
C LEU A 223 -22.85 -3.96 -9.96
N PHE A 224 -22.21 -4.62 -10.93
CA PHE A 224 -21.28 -3.95 -11.83
C PHE A 224 -21.89 -2.77 -12.61
N PRO A 225 -23.09 -2.89 -13.21
CA PRO A 225 -23.70 -1.77 -13.94
C PRO A 225 -24.02 -0.58 -13.03
N GLU A 226 -24.47 -0.84 -11.80
CA GLU A 226 -24.79 0.20 -10.81
C GLU A 226 -23.52 0.91 -10.31
N PHE A 227 -22.46 0.14 -10.05
CA PHE A 227 -21.16 0.68 -9.69
C PHE A 227 -20.63 1.62 -10.79
N LEU A 228 -20.62 1.17 -12.05
CA LEU A 228 -20.20 1.98 -13.18
C LEU A 228 -21.07 3.22 -13.38
N ALA A 229 -22.39 3.10 -13.22
CA ALA A 229 -23.30 4.23 -13.32
C ALA A 229 -23.04 5.29 -12.25
N SER A 230 -22.75 4.87 -11.01
CA SER A 230 -22.42 5.78 -9.90
C SER A 230 -21.10 6.50 -10.12
N LEU A 231 -20.07 5.80 -10.61
CA LEU A 231 -18.80 6.41 -10.98
C LEU A 231 -18.99 7.45 -12.08
N ALA A 232 -19.73 7.10 -13.14
CA ALA A 232 -20.02 8.00 -14.25
C ALA A 232 -20.82 9.24 -13.81
N ALA A 233 -21.83 9.06 -12.95
CA ALA A 233 -22.64 10.15 -12.42
C ALA A 233 -21.83 11.14 -11.56
N SER A 234 -20.79 10.65 -10.87
CA SER A 234 -19.87 11.47 -10.08
C SER A 234 -18.63 11.93 -10.87
N HIS A 235 -18.55 11.59 -12.17
CA HIS A 235 -17.37 11.81 -13.00
C HIS A 235 -16.07 11.26 -12.38
N ILE A 236 -16.16 10.12 -11.69
CA ILE A 236 -15.01 9.45 -11.10
C ILE A 236 -14.45 8.42 -12.08
N GLN A 237 -13.14 8.46 -12.30
CA GLN A 237 -12.41 7.50 -13.11
C GLN A 237 -11.46 6.68 -12.24
N LEU A 238 -11.36 5.38 -12.53
CA LEU A 238 -10.47 4.46 -11.82
C LEU A 238 -9.44 3.88 -12.81
N SER A 239 -8.17 3.93 -12.46
CA SER A 239 -7.06 3.33 -13.21
C SER A 239 -6.26 2.41 -12.30
N PHE A 240 -5.94 1.22 -12.77
CA PHE A 240 -5.20 0.20 -12.03
C PHE A 240 -3.93 -0.18 -12.79
N ILE A 241 -2.78 -0.06 -12.15
CA ILE A 241 -1.49 -0.34 -12.79
C ILE A 241 -0.65 -1.19 -11.85
N SER A 242 -0.25 -2.39 -12.28
CA SER A 242 0.67 -3.22 -11.51
C SER A 242 2.09 -3.15 -12.05
N GLY A 243 3.08 -3.39 -11.19
CA GLY A 243 4.46 -3.65 -11.58
C GLY A 243 5.48 -2.77 -10.84
N PRO A 244 6.76 -2.90 -11.19
CA PRO A 244 7.84 -2.18 -10.50
C PRO A 244 7.75 -0.67 -10.72
N TRP A 245 8.20 0.09 -9.72
CA TRP A 245 8.42 1.52 -9.88
C TRP A 245 9.45 1.78 -10.97
N GLY A 246 9.16 2.74 -11.85
CA GLY A 246 10.02 3.08 -12.96
C GLY A 246 9.31 3.89 -14.04
N PRO A 247 10.03 4.22 -15.13
CA PRO A 247 9.52 5.10 -16.18
C PRO A 247 8.30 4.52 -16.90
N THR A 248 8.23 3.20 -17.08
CA THR A 248 7.07 2.54 -17.71
C THR A 248 5.81 2.73 -16.88
N LEU A 249 5.88 2.52 -15.56
CA LEU A 249 4.75 2.77 -14.66
C LEU A 249 4.36 4.25 -14.68
N ALA A 250 5.34 5.15 -14.63
CA ALA A 250 5.11 6.58 -14.74
C ALA A 250 4.35 6.93 -16.02
N SER A 251 4.72 6.36 -17.17
CA SER A 251 4.11 6.66 -18.47
C SER A 251 2.64 6.24 -18.59
N LEU A 252 2.19 5.30 -17.77
CA LEU A 252 0.80 4.84 -17.74
C LEU A 252 -0.07 5.63 -16.75
N ILE A 253 0.54 6.36 -15.81
CA ILE A 253 -0.19 7.26 -14.91
C ILE A 253 -0.66 8.48 -15.71
N PRO A 254 -1.97 8.77 -15.76
CA PRO A 254 -2.51 9.91 -16.47
C PRO A 254 -1.91 11.24 -16.00
N GLU A 255 -1.70 12.17 -16.92
CA GLU A 255 -1.30 13.53 -16.58
C GLU A 255 -2.52 14.35 -16.14
N SER A 256 -2.35 15.20 -15.13
CA SER A 256 -3.36 16.18 -14.73
C SER A 256 -3.34 17.39 -15.67
N ALA A 257 -4.45 18.15 -15.73
CA ALA A 257 -4.47 19.38 -16.50
C ALA A 257 -3.41 20.38 -15.98
N PRO A 258 -2.83 21.24 -16.84
CA PRO A 258 -1.74 22.14 -16.44
C PRO A 258 -2.06 23.11 -15.30
N ASP A 259 -3.34 23.45 -15.11
CA ASP A 259 -3.87 24.35 -14.08
C ASP A 259 -4.42 23.63 -12.85
N MET A 260 -4.44 22.29 -12.87
CA MET A 260 -4.92 21.45 -11.78
C MET A 260 -3.77 20.78 -11.03
N GLY A 261 -4.01 20.47 -9.75
CA GLY A 261 -3.05 19.75 -8.92
C GLY A 261 -3.07 18.24 -9.14
N SER A 262 -2.02 17.58 -8.69
CA SER A 262 -1.97 16.12 -8.54
C SER A 262 -1.59 15.80 -7.10
N LEU A 263 -2.31 14.88 -6.48
CA LEU A 263 -1.99 14.38 -5.15
C LEU A 263 -1.43 12.97 -5.26
N ILE A 264 -0.20 12.78 -4.80
CA ILE A 264 0.46 11.48 -4.76
C ILE A 264 0.47 11.00 -3.31
N LEU A 265 0.00 9.79 -3.08
CA LEU A 265 -0.12 9.17 -1.78
C LEU A 265 0.77 7.94 -1.75
N ALA A 266 1.45 7.71 -0.63
CA ALA A 266 2.17 6.46 -0.41
C ALA A 266 2.20 6.13 1.08
N SER A 267 2.03 4.85 1.42
CA SER A 267 2.19 4.39 2.80
C SER A 267 3.07 3.16 2.87
N GLU A 268 4.12 3.20 3.69
CA GLU A 268 5.08 2.11 3.91
C GLU A 268 5.89 1.68 2.67
N THR A 269 6.18 2.62 1.76
CA THR A 269 6.89 2.36 0.50
C THR A 269 8.40 2.53 0.55
N ILE A 270 8.97 2.93 1.70
CA ILE A 270 10.40 3.27 1.85
C ILE A 270 11.17 2.27 2.73
N TYR A 271 10.73 1.02 2.77
CA TYR A 271 11.24 0.02 3.72
C TYR A 271 12.69 -0.41 3.47
N SER A 272 13.24 -0.25 2.26
CA SER A 272 14.65 -0.51 1.94
C SER A 272 15.29 0.64 1.16
N PRO A 273 16.63 0.86 1.25
CA PRO A 273 17.31 1.93 0.50
C PRO A 273 17.18 1.80 -1.03
N ALA A 274 17.31 0.57 -1.55
CA ALA A 274 17.18 0.30 -2.98
C ALA A 274 15.76 0.62 -3.49
N SER A 275 14.74 0.13 -2.79
CA SER A 275 13.33 0.43 -3.09
C SER A 275 13.04 1.94 -2.98
N THR A 276 13.61 2.60 -1.97
CA THR A 276 13.46 4.06 -1.78
C THR A 276 13.98 4.85 -2.96
N THR A 277 15.12 4.47 -3.53
CA THR A 277 15.69 5.19 -4.70
C THR A 277 14.76 5.11 -5.91
N ALA A 278 14.29 3.91 -6.26
CA ALA A 278 13.36 3.71 -7.37
C ALA A 278 12.00 4.40 -7.14
N PHE A 279 11.50 4.36 -5.90
CA PHE A 279 10.31 5.08 -5.48
C PHE A 279 10.45 6.59 -5.69
N VAL A 280 11.55 7.19 -5.22
CA VAL A 280 11.77 8.63 -5.36
C VAL A 280 11.95 9.01 -6.83
N ASP A 281 12.62 8.21 -7.65
CA ASP A 281 12.72 8.47 -9.09
C ASP A 281 11.35 8.59 -9.77
N LEU A 282 10.44 7.66 -9.47
CA LEU A 282 9.06 7.73 -9.92
C LEU A 282 8.34 8.96 -9.34
N LEU A 283 8.47 9.20 -8.03
CA LEU A 283 7.83 10.31 -7.33
C LEU A 283 8.19 11.66 -7.96
N ILE A 284 9.48 11.90 -8.22
CA ILE A 284 10.00 13.12 -8.83
C ILE A 284 9.49 13.27 -10.27
N ASN A 285 9.43 12.18 -11.04
CA ASN A 285 8.86 12.20 -12.38
C ASN A 285 7.41 12.68 -12.36
N LEU A 286 6.60 12.16 -11.43
CA LEU A 286 5.19 12.54 -11.29
C LEU A 286 5.03 13.98 -10.78
N LEU A 287 5.79 14.36 -9.74
CA LEU A 287 5.76 15.71 -9.17
C LEU A 287 6.17 16.80 -10.16
N SER A 288 7.02 16.47 -11.14
CA SER A 288 7.50 17.44 -12.14
C SER A 288 6.48 17.73 -13.25
N ARG A 289 5.35 17.01 -13.32
CA ARG A 289 4.35 17.16 -14.39
C ARG A 289 3.46 18.37 -14.23
N THR A 290 3.17 18.78 -13.00
CA THR A 290 2.36 19.96 -12.70
C THR A 290 2.96 20.75 -11.56
N LYS A 291 2.83 22.08 -11.63
CA LYS A 291 3.33 23.01 -10.59
C LYS A 291 2.61 22.84 -9.26
N MET A 292 1.40 22.27 -9.27
CA MET A 292 0.57 22.05 -8.09
C MET A 292 0.59 20.59 -7.64
N ALA A 293 1.60 19.82 -8.04
CA ALA A 293 1.78 18.45 -7.58
C ALA A 293 2.32 18.44 -6.15
N LYS A 294 1.83 17.50 -5.34
CA LYS A 294 2.31 17.25 -3.99
C LYS A 294 2.24 15.77 -3.70
N ALA A 295 3.21 15.27 -2.96
CA ALA A 295 3.14 13.94 -2.38
C ALA A 295 3.04 13.99 -0.86
N ILE A 296 2.29 13.05 -0.29
CA ILE A 296 2.27 12.79 1.15
C ILE A 296 2.63 11.31 1.36
N VAL A 297 3.77 11.07 2.02
CA VAL A 297 4.31 9.75 2.28
C VAL A 297 4.22 9.47 3.77
N ALA A 298 3.51 8.41 4.16
CA ALA A 298 3.46 7.91 5.52
C ALA A 298 4.39 6.71 5.68
N ALA A 299 5.29 6.74 6.66
CA ALA A 299 6.26 5.66 6.83
C ALA A 299 6.70 5.51 8.29
N LYS A 300 7.24 4.33 8.63
CA LYS A 300 8.02 4.18 9.86
C LYS A 300 9.28 5.02 9.74
N ARG A 301 9.72 5.62 10.85
CA ARG A 301 10.96 6.40 10.90
C ARG A 301 12.17 5.55 10.53
N PHE A 302 12.16 4.28 10.92
CA PHE A 302 13.20 3.32 10.60
C PHE A 302 12.64 1.91 10.44
N TYR A 303 13.17 1.16 9.47
CA TYR A 303 12.82 -0.24 9.21
C TYR A 303 13.99 -1.16 9.57
N PHE A 304 13.90 -1.84 10.71
CA PHE A 304 14.94 -2.76 11.17
C PHE A 304 15.10 -3.96 10.22
N GLY A 305 16.35 -4.38 9.98
CA GLY A 305 16.69 -5.50 9.09
C GLY A 305 16.85 -5.08 7.63
N VAL A 306 15.88 -4.37 7.06
CA VAL A 306 15.88 -3.91 5.65
C VAL A 306 16.51 -2.53 5.43
N GLY A 307 16.62 -1.72 6.48
CA GLY A 307 17.45 -0.51 6.51
C GLY A 307 16.84 0.77 5.95
N GLY A 308 15.59 0.74 5.49
CA GLY A 308 14.88 1.94 5.04
C GLY A 308 14.60 2.93 6.19
N SER A 309 14.53 4.22 5.87
CA SER A 309 14.27 5.27 6.85
C SER A 309 13.73 6.54 6.21
N VAL A 310 13.05 7.35 7.02
CA VAL A 310 12.57 8.69 6.61
C VAL A 310 13.73 9.63 6.30
N ASP A 311 14.86 9.49 7.01
CA ASP A 311 16.04 10.32 6.76
C ASP A 311 16.66 9.99 5.39
N HIS A 312 16.75 8.71 5.04
CA HIS A 312 17.20 8.29 3.71
C HIS A 312 16.26 8.78 2.60
N LEU A 313 14.94 8.73 2.80
CA LEU A 313 13.97 9.35 1.89
C LEU A 313 14.29 10.84 1.65
N LYS A 314 14.54 11.61 2.71
CA LYS A 314 14.85 13.04 2.60
C LYS A 314 16.15 13.29 1.84
N GLU A 315 17.18 12.50 2.10
CA GLU A 315 18.47 12.58 1.40
C GLU A 315 18.29 12.37 -0.10
N VAL A 316 17.63 11.27 -0.51
CA VAL A 316 17.42 10.95 -1.93
C VAL A 316 16.53 11.99 -2.63
N CYS A 317 15.51 12.52 -1.93
CA CYS A 317 14.70 13.63 -2.45
C CYS A 317 15.53 14.89 -2.69
N ALA A 318 16.39 15.27 -1.74
CA ALA A 318 17.24 16.45 -1.84
C ALA A 318 18.25 16.32 -3.00
N GLU A 319 18.87 15.15 -3.17
CA GLU A 319 19.77 14.85 -4.28
C GLU A 319 19.09 14.99 -5.66
N LYS A 320 17.78 14.74 -5.72
CA LYS A 320 16.96 14.84 -6.94
C LYS A 320 16.22 16.17 -7.07
N GLY A 321 16.54 17.18 -6.25
CA GLY A 321 15.99 18.52 -6.37
C GLY A 321 14.55 18.66 -5.89
N ALA A 322 14.11 17.83 -4.94
CA ALA A 322 12.85 18.01 -4.22
C ALA A 322 13.10 18.31 -2.74
N VAL A 323 12.10 18.90 -2.11
CA VAL A 323 12.06 19.11 -0.67
C VAL A 323 11.14 18.06 -0.07
N ALA A 324 11.66 17.31 0.90
CA ALA A 324 10.88 16.39 1.72
C ALA A 324 10.94 16.87 3.19
N TYR A 325 9.79 17.18 3.77
CA TYR A 325 9.72 17.67 5.14
C TYR A 325 8.64 16.94 5.94
N GLU A 326 8.92 16.67 7.22
CA GLU A 326 7.95 16.04 8.10
C GLU A 326 6.80 17.02 8.39
N VAL A 327 5.58 16.52 8.38
CA VAL A 327 4.38 17.26 8.75
C VAL A 327 4.37 17.42 10.28
N GLU A 328 5.04 18.47 10.75
CA GLU A 328 5.08 18.80 12.18
C GLU A 328 3.67 19.04 12.74
N ASN A 329 3.46 18.63 13.99
CA ASN A 329 2.19 18.79 14.70
C ASN A 329 0.99 18.28 13.88
N SER A 330 1.15 17.14 13.21
CA SER A 330 0.07 16.48 12.46
C SER A 330 -1.16 16.25 13.35
N GLY A 331 -0.95 16.00 14.65
CA GLY A 331 -2.01 15.69 15.62
C GLY A 331 -2.61 14.30 15.41
N VAL A 332 -2.02 13.49 14.52
CA VAL A 332 -2.47 12.13 14.22
C VAL A 332 -2.14 11.22 15.41
N PRO A 333 -3.13 10.53 15.98
CA PRO A 333 -2.95 9.79 17.22
C PRO A 333 -2.10 8.54 17.04
N GLY A 334 -1.25 8.23 18.03
CA GLY A 334 -0.55 6.93 18.11
C GLY A 334 0.67 6.77 17.22
N MET A 335 1.13 7.81 16.51
CA MET A 335 2.34 7.78 15.67
C MET A 335 3.65 7.55 16.45
N GLU A 336 3.65 7.83 17.75
CA GLU A 336 4.80 7.58 18.63
C GLU A 336 4.77 6.17 19.26
N SER A 337 3.76 5.35 18.98
CA SER A 337 3.66 4.00 19.54
C SER A 337 4.59 3.03 18.82
N GLY A 338 5.37 2.26 19.57
CA GLY A 338 6.28 1.26 19.02
C GLY A 338 7.44 1.92 18.26
N VAL A 339 7.63 1.52 16.99
CA VAL A 339 8.57 2.20 16.10
C VAL A 339 7.90 3.48 15.61
N GLY A 340 8.45 4.63 16.00
CA GLY A 340 7.89 5.93 15.63
C GLY A 340 7.65 6.06 14.13
N ARG A 341 6.57 6.73 13.75
CA ARG A 341 6.13 6.92 12.36
C ARG A 341 6.17 8.39 12.00
N ALA A 342 6.18 8.68 10.70
CA ALA A 342 6.22 10.04 10.19
C ALA A 342 5.31 10.19 8.96
N LEU A 343 4.77 11.40 8.81
CA LEU A 343 4.09 11.87 7.61
C LEU A 343 5.03 12.88 6.97
N VAL A 344 5.38 12.67 5.71
CA VAL A 344 6.37 13.47 4.98
C VAL A 344 5.69 14.07 3.75
N GLU A 345 5.70 15.39 3.66
CA GLU A 345 5.29 16.09 2.45
C GLU A 345 6.48 16.24 1.51
N VAL A 346 6.30 15.90 0.23
CA VAL A 346 7.32 16.04 -0.82
C VAL A 346 6.80 16.89 -1.97
N GLN A 347 7.61 17.86 -2.41
CA GLN A 347 7.31 18.75 -3.53
C GLN A 347 8.58 19.19 -4.27
N MET A 348 8.45 19.56 -5.54
CA MET A 348 9.55 20.19 -6.31
C MET A 348 9.77 21.64 -5.84
N TYR A 349 10.98 22.16 -6.07
CA TYR A 349 11.34 23.57 -5.82
C TYR A 349 10.61 24.58 -6.70
#